data_AF-A0A2M6XYM5-F1
#
_entry.id   AF-A0A2M6XYM5-F1
#
_cell.length_a   1.000
_cell.length_b   1.000
_cell.length_c   1.000
_cell.angle_alpha   90.00
_cell.angle_beta   90.00
_cell.angle_gamma   90.00
#
_symmetry.space_group_name_H-M   'P 1'
#
loop_
_entity.id
_entity.type
_entity.pdbx_description
1 polymer ?
#
loop_
_entity_poly.entity_id
_entity_poly.type
_entity_poly.pdbx_seq_one_letter_code
_entity_poly.pdbx_strand_id
1 'polypeptide(L)'
;MTRIFRKTKRGVTLIELMIATAIISIGVLGMVASFRYISIGIQAPKGRSLANNLAQEKIEVLKNKSYYRILVTTATAVDNNFNPAITYDTAPNTPETLNVGGINFERRVYIRKVSEDGSGNLQYQSWTTPDTGLKEVLVYVVWKDGNTWKKVELRNLRDNPDRTNLAATFSGAVTDAGTGDPLQGARVRAQENPARYGETDASGNYSFAIEPGGYTLLAAKTGYFASTSPLYNITTTANHNFQLPAMASGTVLGTAWLRDHLVISQVVGSSVNSSTQYQEWVEVFNPTTWTWTMATGLGTGTNEVVNLRYKKTNATEVALDINYRSAGIAPNSYFLFANTGTIVASGVVRTADAVYSDNADFNDIDDVIDTGNPSYAGYITLVKTATGLGLDKVGWKATNNGANGVAESFEGAAIDQAVGFQEGEEYTRRTAS
;
A
#
# COMPACT_ATOMS: atom_id res chain seq x y z
N MET A 1 37.73 81.43 65.07
CA MET A 1 37.12 81.29 66.41
C MET A 1 36.00 80.25 66.31
N THR A 2 36.30 78.99 66.67
CA THR A 2 35.45 77.83 66.43
C THR A 2 34.36 77.72 67.50
N ARG A 3 33.09 77.97 67.15
CA ARG A 3 31.95 77.76 68.05
C ARG A 3 31.53 76.29 68.02
N ILE A 4 31.86 75.57 69.09
CA ILE A 4 31.39 74.21 69.36
C ILE A 4 29.89 74.28 69.70
N PHE A 5 29.03 73.77 68.81
CA PHE A 5 27.61 73.55 69.11
C PHE A 5 27.46 72.29 69.97
N ARG A 6 27.17 72.49 71.26
CA ARG A 6 26.82 71.40 72.19
C ARG A 6 25.41 70.91 71.85
N LYS A 7 25.29 69.74 71.20
CA LYS A 7 24.03 69.09 70.86
C LYS A 7 23.29 68.71 72.14
N THR A 8 22.22 69.41 72.49
CA THR A 8 21.32 69.04 73.59
C THR A 8 20.62 67.73 73.24
N LYS A 9 20.93 66.66 73.97
CA LYS A 9 20.15 65.41 73.91
C LYS A 9 18.79 65.70 74.56
N ARG A 10 17.75 65.88 73.74
CA ARG A 10 16.36 66.00 74.23
C ARG A 10 15.93 64.64 74.76
N GLY A 11 15.54 64.58 76.03
CA GLY A 11 14.95 63.38 76.63
C GLY A 11 13.53 63.18 76.10
N VAL A 12 13.14 61.92 75.92
CA VAL A 12 11.80 61.55 75.46
C VAL A 12 10.80 61.84 76.57
N THR A 13 9.69 62.50 76.25
CA THR A 13 8.62 62.73 77.24
C THR A 13 7.77 61.46 77.41
N LEU A 14 7.21 61.28 78.61
CA LEU A 14 6.40 60.09 78.92
C LEU A 14 5.19 59.97 77.98
N ILE A 15 4.64 61.10 77.53
CA ILE A 15 3.54 61.15 76.56
C ILE A 15 3.97 60.73 75.14
N GLU A 16 5.17 61.10 74.69
CA GLU A 16 5.70 60.61 73.40
C GLU A 16 5.92 59.11 73.43
N LEU A 17 6.38 58.56 74.56
CA LEU A 17 6.55 57.11 74.71
C LEU A 17 5.20 56.38 74.70
N MET A 18 4.17 56.93 75.32
CA MET A 18 2.81 56.38 75.31
C MET A 18 2.15 56.44 73.93
N ILE A 19 2.35 57.53 73.19
CA ILE A 19 1.82 57.67 71.83
C ILE A 19 2.56 56.71 70.89
N ALA A 20 3.88 56.59 71.01
CA ALA A 20 4.67 55.66 70.21
C ALA A 20 4.28 54.19 70.46
N THR A 21 4.08 53.78 71.72
CA THR A 21 3.64 52.41 72.04
C THR A 21 2.21 52.14 71.56
N ALA A 22 1.31 53.12 71.64
CA ALA A 22 -0.04 53.00 71.09
C ALA A 22 -0.04 52.81 69.57
N ILE A 23 0.73 53.62 68.83
CA ILE A 23 0.85 53.51 67.37
C ILE A 23 1.45 52.17 66.94
N ILE A 24 2.52 51.72 67.63
CA ILE A 24 3.12 50.41 67.36
C ILE A 24 2.13 49.28 67.66
N SER A 25 1.38 49.37 68.76
CA SER A 25 0.38 48.36 69.12
C SER A 25 -0.75 48.27 68.08
N ILE A 26 -1.25 49.40 67.60
CA ILE A 26 -2.26 49.46 66.54
C ILE A 26 -1.69 48.89 65.23
N GLY A 27 -0.45 49.24 64.88
CA GLY A 27 0.23 48.72 63.70
C GLY A 27 0.44 47.21 63.73
N VAL A 28 0.88 46.67 64.87
CA VAL A 28 1.07 45.22 65.08
C VAL A 28 -0.28 44.49 65.04
N LEU A 29 -1.33 45.02 65.68
CA LEU A 29 -2.67 44.44 65.62
C LEU A 29 -3.24 44.44 64.19
N GLY A 30 -3.03 45.52 63.44
CA GLY A 30 -3.41 45.61 62.03
C GLY A 30 -2.67 44.58 61.16
N MET A 31 -1.38 44.36 61.43
CA MET A 31 -0.56 43.36 60.73
C MET A 31 -0.96 41.92 61.06
N VAL A 32 -1.26 41.62 62.33
CA VAL A 32 -1.75 40.28 62.74
C VAL A 32 -3.13 40.00 62.14
N ALA A 33 -4.01 41.02 62.10
CA ALA A 33 -5.32 40.90 61.46
C ALA A 33 -5.19 40.66 59.95
N SER A 34 -4.33 41.39 59.24
CA SER A 34 -4.12 41.22 57.79
C SER A 34 -3.53 39.86 57.45
N PHE A 35 -2.60 39.33 58.27
CA PHE A 35 -2.02 38.01 58.08
C PHE A 35 -3.08 36.89 58.10
N ARG A 36 -4.10 37.02 58.97
CA ARG A 36 -5.24 36.08 59.00
C ARG A 36 -6.04 36.10 57.70
N TYR A 37 -6.30 37.27 57.14
CA TYR A 37 -7.02 37.39 55.86
C TYR A 37 -6.20 36.85 54.68
N ILE A 38 -4.90 37.10 54.65
CA ILE A 38 -3.99 36.56 53.62
C ILE A 38 -3.91 35.03 53.71
N SER A 39 -3.80 34.48 54.92
CA SER A 39 -3.78 33.03 55.12
C SER A 39 -5.07 32.37 54.62
N ILE A 40 -6.24 32.95 54.89
CA ILE A 40 -7.53 32.45 54.36
C ILE A 40 -7.57 32.59 52.84
N GLY A 41 -7.08 33.72 52.31
CA GLY A 41 -7.02 33.99 50.87
C GLY A 41 -6.12 33.03 50.09
N ILE A 42 -5.10 32.43 50.70
CA ILE A 42 -4.20 31.45 50.08
C ILE A 42 -4.70 30.00 50.26
N GLN A 43 -5.25 29.66 51.43
CA GLN A 43 -5.69 28.30 51.73
C GLN A 43 -6.95 27.90 50.96
N ALA A 44 -7.89 28.82 50.74
CA ALA A 44 -9.14 28.51 50.03
C ALA A 44 -8.90 28.10 48.55
N PRO A 45 -8.08 28.81 47.74
CA PRO A 45 -7.71 28.36 46.40
C PRO A 45 -6.93 27.04 46.40
N LYS A 46 -6.01 26.85 47.35
CA LYS A 46 -5.22 25.61 47.50
C LYS A 46 -6.13 24.40 47.75
N GLY A 47 -7.07 24.53 48.70
CA GLY A 47 -8.03 23.47 49.02
C GLY A 47 -8.89 23.08 47.81
N ARG A 48 -9.37 24.07 47.05
CA ARG A 48 -10.16 23.82 45.83
C ARG A 48 -9.34 23.13 44.72
N SER A 49 -8.10 23.56 44.51
CA SER A 49 -7.21 22.96 43.50
C SER A 49 -6.89 21.50 43.83
N LEU A 50 -6.51 21.23 45.09
CA LEU A 50 -6.25 19.86 45.56
C LEU A 50 -7.50 18.98 45.47
N ALA A 51 -8.66 19.48 45.88
CA ALA A 51 -9.92 18.74 45.78
C ALA A 51 -10.27 18.37 44.33
N ASN A 52 -10.03 19.28 43.38
CA ASN A 52 -10.26 19.01 41.96
C ASN A 52 -9.33 17.89 41.44
N ASN A 53 -8.05 17.94 41.80
CA ASN A 53 -7.09 16.89 41.41
C ASN A 53 -7.47 15.53 42.01
N LEU A 54 -7.87 15.48 43.29
CA LEU A 54 -8.31 14.25 43.95
C LEU A 54 -9.58 13.65 43.33
N ALA A 55 -10.49 14.51 42.88
CA ALA A 55 -11.70 14.08 42.19
C ALA A 55 -11.37 13.53 40.80
N GLN A 56 -10.49 14.21 40.04
CA GLN A 56 -10.02 13.75 38.74
C GLN A 56 -9.27 12.41 38.84
N GLU A 57 -8.35 12.28 39.79
CA GLU A 57 -7.63 11.02 40.05
C GLU A 57 -8.61 9.86 40.23
N LYS A 58 -9.65 10.03 41.04
CA LYS A 58 -10.63 8.96 41.29
C LYS A 58 -11.46 8.64 40.06
N ILE A 59 -11.83 9.65 39.26
CA ILE A 59 -12.51 9.44 37.98
C ILE A 59 -11.62 8.62 37.04
N GLU A 60 -10.33 8.95 36.93
CA GLU A 60 -9.42 8.21 36.06
C GLU A 60 -9.17 6.77 36.54
N VAL A 61 -9.05 6.55 37.86
CA VAL A 61 -8.98 5.20 38.44
C VAL A 61 -10.23 4.37 38.10
N LEU A 62 -11.41 5.00 38.14
CA LEU A 62 -12.65 4.33 37.76
C LEU A 62 -12.73 4.09 36.25
N LYS A 63 -12.32 5.05 35.41
CA LYS A 63 -12.33 4.92 33.95
C LYS A 63 -11.37 3.86 33.43
N ASN A 64 -10.25 3.62 34.12
CA ASN A 64 -9.31 2.56 33.77
C ASN A 64 -9.87 1.14 34.05
N LYS A 65 -11.02 1.01 34.71
CA LYS A 65 -11.71 -0.27 34.86
C LYS A 65 -12.60 -0.53 33.64
N SER A 66 -12.74 -1.82 33.29
CA SER A 66 -13.78 -2.27 32.37
C SER A 66 -15.16 -1.87 32.90
N TYR A 67 -16.09 -1.57 31.99
CA TYR A 67 -17.46 -1.16 32.31
C TYR A 67 -18.10 -2.05 33.39
N TYR A 68 -17.96 -3.38 33.29
CA TYR A 68 -18.54 -4.34 34.23
C TYR A 68 -17.88 -4.33 35.62
N ARG A 69 -16.61 -3.90 35.71
CA ARG A 69 -15.88 -3.79 36.99
C ARG A 69 -16.15 -2.47 37.73
N ILE A 70 -16.84 -1.53 37.08
CA ILE A 70 -17.38 -0.33 37.73
C ILE A 70 -18.75 -0.70 38.26
N LEU A 71 -18.79 -1.03 39.54
CA LEU A 71 -20.00 -1.45 40.22
C LEU A 71 -20.89 -0.24 40.51
N VAL A 72 -22.20 -0.44 40.35
CA VAL A 72 -23.22 0.57 40.64
C VAL A 72 -23.44 0.64 42.15
N THR A 73 -23.73 1.83 42.65
CA THR A 73 -24.04 2.05 44.06
C THR A 73 -25.30 1.27 44.44
N THR A 74 -25.15 0.37 45.41
CA THR A 74 -26.25 -0.46 45.93
C THR A 74 -26.75 0.01 47.30
N ALA A 75 -25.91 0.74 48.04
CA ALA A 75 -26.25 1.35 49.32
C ALA A 75 -25.76 2.80 49.35
N THR A 76 -26.59 3.70 49.88
CA THR A 76 -26.30 5.13 49.90
C THR A 76 -26.33 5.71 51.32
N ALA A 77 -25.63 6.82 51.51
CA ALA A 77 -25.79 7.73 52.64
C ALA A 77 -25.97 9.17 52.15
N VAL A 78 -26.49 10.02 53.03
CA VAL A 78 -26.79 11.43 52.73
C VAL A 78 -25.99 12.34 53.67
N ASP A 79 -25.35 13.35 53.09
CA ASP A 79 -24.68 14.41 53.82
C ASP A 79 -25.52 15.70 53.80
N ASN A 80 -26.06 16.04 54.97
CA ASN A 80 -26.89 17.22 55.21
C ASN A 80 -26.08 18.50 55.48
N ASN A 81 -24.75 18.45 55.47
CA ASN A 81 -23.90 19.64 55.60
C ASN A 81 -23.94 20.55 54.36
N PHE A 82 -24.61 20.12 53.29
CA PHE A 82 -24.74 20.83 52.02
C PHE A 82 -26.21 21.04 51.64
N ASN A 83 -26.49 22.12 50.91
CA ASN A 83 -27.80 22.36 50.33
C ASN A 83 -27.67 22.60 48.81
N PRO A 84 -28.25 21.74 47.94
CA PRO A 84 -28.94 20.49 48.28
C PRO A 84 -27.98 19.46 48.91
N ALA A 85 -28.55 18.56 49.72
CA ALA A 85 -27.81 17.48 50.38
C ALA A 85 -27.12 16.58 49.35
N ILE A 86 -25.94 16.05 49.73
CA ILE A 86 -25.18 15.15 48.84
C ILE A 86 -25.55 13.71 49.17
N THR A 87 -25.96 12.95 48.16
CA THR A 87 -26.09 11.49 48.27
C THR A 87 -24.82 10.83 47.74
N TYR A 88 -24.29 9.86 48.48
CA TYR A 88 -23.08 9.14 48.11
C TYR A 88 -23.17 7.65 48.47
N ASP A 89 -22.26 6.88 47.91
CA ASP A 89 -22.15 5.44 48.05
C ASP A 89 -21.52 5.03 49.39
N THR A 90 -22.13 4.05 50.07
CA THR A 90 -21.54 3.37 51.23
C THR A 90 -21.10 1.94 50.89
N ALA A 91 -21.64 1.34 49.83
CA ALA A 91 -21.20 0.08 49.24
C ALA A 91 -21.65 -0.02 47.76
N PRO A 92 -20.74 -0.35 46.83
CA PRO A 92 -19.41 -0.91 47.05
C PRO A 92 -18.26 0.09 47.16
N ASN A 93 -18.51 1.40 46.96
CA ASN A 93 -17.46 2.42 47.01
C ASN A 93 -17.55 3.21 48.32
N THR A 94 -16.95 2.68 49.39
CA THR A 94 -16.93 3.35 50.70
C THR A 94 -16.19 4.70 50.65
N PRO A 95 -16.60 5.70 51.44
CA PRO A 95 -15.87 6.97 51.57
C PRO A 95 -14.40 6.79 51.98
N GLU A 96 -13.53 7.63 51.43
CA GLU A 96 -12.10 7.61 51.67
C GLU A 96 -11.65 8.93 52.30
N THR A 97 -10.95 8.88 53.43
CA THR A 97 -10.33 10.07 54.04
C THR A 97 -8.89 10.21 53.56
N LEU A 98 -8.53 11.41 53.09
CA LEU A 98 -7.24 11.72 52.49
C LEU A 98 -6.66 12.99 53.12
N ASN A 99 -5.42 12.95 53.59
CA ASN A 99 -4.72 14.16 54.05
C ASN A 99 -3.70 14.59 52.99
N VAL A 100 -3.95 15.74 52.36
CA VAL A 100 -3.08 16.27 51.31
C VAL A 100 -2.79 17.75 51.58
N GLY A 101 -1.51 18.10 51.65
CA GLY A 101 -1.08 19.49 51.86
C GLY A 101 -1.54 20.08 53.19
N GLY A 102 -1.81 19.24 54.20
CA GLY A 102 -2.27 19.61 55.54
C GLY A 102 -3.79 19.76 55.68
N ILE A 103 -4.56 19.47 54.63
CA ILE A 103 -6.03 19.52 54.63
C ILE A 103 -6.57 18.09 54.59
N ASN A 104 -7.53 17.81 55.47
CA ASN A 104 -8.27 16.55 55.45
C ASN A 104 -9.44 16.66 54.47
N PHE A 105 -9.39 15.87 53.42
CA PHE A 105 -10.45 15.69 52.44
C PHE A 105 -11.17 14.37 52.71
N GLU A 106 -12.46 14.34 52.40
CA GLU A 106 -13.22 13.11 52.28
C GLU A 106 -13.70 12.96 50.84
N ARG A 107 -13.27 11.88 50.20
CA ARG A 107 -13.62 11.53 48.84
C ARG A 107 -14.74 10.51 48.86
N ARG A 108 -15.82 10.83 48.16
CA ARG A 108 -17.04 10.03 48.10
C ARG A 108 -17.44 9.84 46.66
N VAL A 109 -17.98 8.68 46.36
CA VAL A 109 -18.36 8.29 45.00
C VAL A 109 -19.86 8.04 44.98
N TYR A 110 -20.52 8.25 43.85
CA TYR A 110 -21.89 7.84 43.63
C TYR A 110 -22.02 7.38 42.17
N ILE A 111 -22.35 6.11 41.96
CA ILE A 111 -22.42 5.51 40.62
C ILE A 111 -23.84 5.02 40.39
N ARG A 112 -24.48 5.49 39.32
CA ARG A 112 -25.86 5.09 38.96
C ARG A 112 -25.96 4.69 37.50
N LYS A 113 -26.92 3.82 37.21
CA LYS A 113 -27.27 3.46 35.82
C LYS A 113 -27.98 4.63 35.18
N VAL A 114 -27.71 4.85 33.89
CA VAL A 114 -28.33 5.92 33.11
C VAL A 114 -28.75 5.36 31.77
N SER A 115 -29.89 5.78 31.25
CA SER A 115 -30.31 5.54 29.88
C SER A 115 -30.47 6.87 29.15
N GLU A 116 -30.36 6.87 27.82
CA GLU A 116 -30.69 8.04 27.00
C GLU A 116 -32.12 7.88 26.49
N ASP A 117 -32.90 8.96 26.52
CA ASP A 117 -34.17 9.01 25.80
C ASP A 117 -33.96 9.25 24.30
N GLY A 118 -35.04 9.19 23.51
CA GLY A 118 -34.98 9.43 22.06
C GLY A 118 -34.56 10.85 21.65
N SER A 119 -34.37 11.77 22.61
CA SER A 119 -33.84 13.12 22.41
C SER A 119 -32.42 13.29 22.98
N GLY A 120 -31.80 12.23 23.48
CA GLY A 120 -30.44 12.24 24.02
C GLY A 120 -30.34 12.75 25.46
N ASN A 121 -31.45 12.97 26.18
CA ASN A 121 -31.38 13.35 27.59
C ASN A 121 -31.12 12.12 28.48
N LEU A 122 -30.32 12.33 29.53
CA LEU A 122 -30.00 11.30 30.51
C LEU A 122 -31.17 11.07 31.47
N GLN A 123 -31.62 9.81 31.54
CA GLN A 123 -32.63 9.32 32.47
C GLN A 123 -31.96 8.44 33.53
N TYR A 124 -32.10 8.82 34.80
CA TYR A 124 -31.47 8.11 35.91
C TYR A 124 -32.24 6.84 36.27
N GLN A 125 -31.54 5.72 36.39
CA GLN A 125 -32.12 4.42 36.67
C GLN A 125 -31.67 3.87 38.02
N SER A 126 -32.56 3.10 38.65
CA SER A 126 -32.25 2.35 39.88
C SER A 126 -31.17 1.30 39.60
N TRP A 127 -30.42 0.91 40.64
CA TRP A 127 -29.44 -0.17 40.54
C TRP A 127 -30.10 -1.52 40.19
N THR A 128 -31.38 -1.70 40.54
CA THR A 128 -32.19 -2.89 40.25
C THR A 128 -32.65 -3.00 38.79
N THR A 129 -32.66 -1.89 38.04
CA THR A 129 -33.01 -1.88 36.61
C THR A 129 -32.00 -2.73 35.83
N PRO A 130 -32.40 -3.49 34.79
CA PRO A 130 -31.47 -4.14 33.88
C PRO A 130 -30.39 -3.19 33.34
N ASP A 131 -29.26 -3.74 32.92
CA ASP A 131 -28.12 -2.95 32.46
C ASP A 131 -28.48 -2.13 31.22
N THR A 132 -28.32 -0.81 31.31
CA THR A 132 -28.60 0.15 30.24
C THR A 132 -27.41 0.34 29.29
N GLY A 133 -26.26 -0.25 29.63
CA GLY A 133 -24.99 -0.03 28.90
C GLY A 133 -24.37 1.34 29.13
N LEU A 134 -24.88 2.14 30.06
CA LEU A 134 -24.33 3.43 30.45
C LEU A 134 -24.45 3.66 31.96
N LYS A 135 -23.36 4.15 32.57
CA LYS A 135 -23.28 4.51 33.99
C LYS A 135 -22.80 5.94 34.13
N GLU A 136 -23.36 6.67 35.08
CA GLU A 136 -22.81 7.95 35.52
C GLU A 136 -21.99 7.73 36.79
N VAL A 137 -20.79 8.28 36.80
CA VAL A 137 -19.87 8.30 37.93
C VAL A 137 -19.81 9.74 38.44
N LEU A 138 -20.29 9.95 39.67
CA LEU A 138 -20.14 11.20 40.39
C LEU A 138 -19.08 11.02 41.47
N VAL A 139 -18.15 11.97 41.55
CA VAL A 139 -17.15 12.02 42.61
C VAL A 139 -17.30 13.35 43.34
N TYR A 140 -17.51 13.25 44.65
CA TYR A 140 -17.54 14.37 45.58
C TYR A 140 -16.23 14.37 46.38
N VAL A 141 -15.56 15.51 46.43
CA VAL A 141 -14.47 15.73 47.38
C VAL A 141 -14.88 16.87 48.30
N VAL A 142 -15.03 16.56 49.58
CA VAL A 142 -15.49 17.50 50.60
C VAL A 142 -14.39 17.79 51.61
N TRP A 143 -14.30 19.02 52.08
CA TRP A 143 -13.37 19.42 53.14
C TRP A 143 -13.94 20.60 53.94
N LYS A 144 -13.34 20.87 55.09
CA LYS A 144 -13.63 22.07 55.88
C LYS A 144 -12.64 23.18 55.55
N ASP A 145 -13.17 24.36 55.27
CA ASP A 145 -12.42 25.61 55.21
C ASP A 145 -12.88 26.49 56.38
N GLY A 146 -12.08 26.53 57.44
CA GLY A 146 -12.50 27.02 58.76
C GLY A 146 -13.68 26.19 59.30
N ASN A 147 -14.82 26.85 59.54
CA ASN A 147 -16.05 26.21 60.03
C ASN A 147 -17.04 25.87 58.91
N THR A 148 -16.71 26.16 57.65
CA THR A 148 -17.61 25.97 56.52
C THR A 148 -17.21 24.76 55.69
N TRP A 149 -18.17 23.88 55.42
CA TRP A 149 -17.97 22.78 54.48
C TRP A 149 -17.92 23.27 53.04
N LYS A 150 -16.96 22.74 52.29
CA LYS A 150 -16.76 22.99 50.87
C LYS A 150 -16.80 21.66 50.11
N LYS A 151 -17.19 21.72 48.84
CA LYS A 151 -17.25 20.55 47.95
C LYS A 151 -16.75 20.88 46.55
N VAL A 152 -16.15 19.89 45.92
CA VAL A 152 -16.00 19.78 44.46
C VAL A 152 -16.80 18.56 44.01
N GLU A 153 -17.51 18.70 42.91
CA GLU A 153 -18.29 17.64 42.27
C GLU A 153 -17.83 17.51 40.83
N LEU A 154 -17.45 16.29 40.43
CA LEU A 154 -17.17 15.95 39.04
C LEU A 154 -18.09 14.82 38.60
N ARG A 155 -18.65 14.94 37.39
CA ARG A 155 -19.48 13.93 36.75
C ARG A 155 -18.75 13.39 35.54
N ASN A 156 -18.85 12.09 35.31
CA ASN A 156 -18.36 11.44 34.11
C ASN A 156 -19.29 10.30 33.70
N LEU A 157 -19.36 10.02 32.40
CA LEU A 157 -20.13 8.89 31.89
C LEU A 157 -19.19 7.75 31.51
N ARG A 158 -19.63 6.52 31.78
CA ARG A 158 -18.99 5.30 31.32
C ARG A 158 -19.97 4.47 30.51
N ASP A 159 -19.62 4.28 29.26
CA ASP A 159 -20.29 3.41 28.30
C ASP A 159 -19.77 1.97 28.39
N ASN A 160 -20.65 1.02 28.10
CA ASN A 160 -20.25 -0.33 27.76
C ASN A 160 -19.71 -0.31 26.32
N PRO A 161 -18.45 -0.73 26.06
CA PRO A 161 -17.91 -0.78 24.69
C PRO A 161 -18.73 -1.67 23.75
N ASP A 162 -19.49 -2.63 24.30
CA ASP A 162 -20.37 -3.51 23.52
C ASP A 162 -21.79 -2.93 23.33
N ARG A 163 -22.06 -1.70 23.80
CA ARG A 163 -23.37 -1.04 23.58
C ARG A 163 -23.47 -0.58 22.13
N THR A 164 -24.25 -1.30 21.33
CA THR A 164 -24.66 -0.85 20.00
C THR A 164 -25.92 0.02 20.12
N ASN A 165 -25.77 1.34 20.19
CA ASN A 165 -26.91 2.26 20.10
C ASN A 165 -27.14 2.67 18.63
N LEU A 166 -27.53 1.73 17.78
CA LEU A 166 -27.79 1.96 16.34
C LEU A 166 -29.17 2.62 16.12
N ALA A 167 -29.40 3.76 16.77
CA ALA A 167 -30.66 4.50 16.69
C ALA A 167 -30.76 5.39 15.45
N ALA A 168 -29.64 5.60 14.73
CA ALA A 168 -29.61 6.41 13.53
C ALA A 168 -29.35 5.58 12.25
N THR A 169 -29.67 6.12 11.07
CA THR A 169 -29.52 5.46 9.77
C THR A 169 -29.04 6.45 8.71
N PHE A 170 -28.04 6.07 7.93
CA PHE A 170 -27.71 6.75 6.68
C PHE A 170 -28.33 6.00 5.52
N SER A 171 -28.90 6.73 4.56
CA SER A 171 -29.42 6.18 3.31
C SER A 171 -29.11 7.09 2.13
N GLY A 172 -29.23 6.57 0.91
CA GLY A 172 -29.08 7.35 -0.30
C GLY A 172 -28.84 6.47 -1.51
N ALA A 173 -28.45 7.10 -2.61
CA ALA A 173 -28.10 6.42 -3.86
C ALA A 173 -26.68 6.79 -4.29
N VAL A 174 -26.00 5.86 -4.97
CA VAL A 174 -24.71 6.10 -5.63
C VAL A 174 -24.91 5.91 -7.14
N THR A 175 -24.60 6.93 -7.92
CA THR A 175 -24.73 6.91 -9.38
C THR A 175 -23.43 7.26 -10.10
N ASP A 176 -23.34 6.89 -11.36
CA ASP A 176 -22.28 7.29 -12.27
C ASP A 176 -22.39 8.80 -12.54
N ALA A 177 -21.30 9.56 -12.35
CA ALA A 177 -21.33 11.01 -12.54
C ALA A 177 -21.50 11.43 -14.02
N GLY A 178 -21.10 10.57 -14.96
CA GLY A 178 -21.19 10.83 -16.40
C GLY A 178 -22.51 10.40 -17.01
N THR A 179 -22.99 9.20 -16.68
CA THR A 179 -24.23 8.65 -17.27
C THR A 179 -25.47 8.83 -16.41
N GLY A 180 -25.31 9.00 -15.10
CA GLY A 180 -26.41 9.02 -14.14
C GLY A 180 -26.94 7.64 -13.76
N ASP A 181 -26.36 6.56 -14.30
CA ASP A 181 -26.82 5.19 -14.04
C ASP A 181 -26.57 4.78 -12.58
N PRO A 182 -27.45 3.94 -11.98
CA PRO A 182 -27.24 3.43 -10.63
C PRO A 182 -26.01 2.52 -10.57
N LEU A 183 -25.16 2.72 -9.56
CA LEU A 183 -23.96 1.92 -9.35
C LEU A 183 -24.23 0.87 -8.27
N GLN A 184 -24.47 -0.38 -8.67
CA GLN A 184 -24.59 -1.52 -7.74
C GLN A 184 -23.24 -1.92 -7.14
N GLY A 185 -23.20 -2.30 -5.86
CA GLY A 185 -21.98 -2.77 -5.18
C GLY A 185 -20.95 -1.67 -4.91
N ALA A 186 -21.33 -0.40 -4.96
CA ALA A 186 -20.56 0.69 -4.39
C ALA A 186 -20.65 0.61 -2.87
N ARG A 187 -19.51 0.71 -2.18
CA ARG A 187 -19.48 0.70 -0.71
C ARG A 187 -19.50 2.13 -0.19
N VAL A 188 -20.48 2.41 0.67
CA VAL A 188 -20.60 3.68 1.40
C VAL A 188 -20.33 3.41 2.88
N ARG A 189 -19.38 4.13 3.48
CA ARG A 189 -19.00 3.94 4.89
C ARG A 189 -18.88 5.27 5.62
N ALA A 190 -19.11 5.26 6.94
CA ALA A 190 -18.73 6.35 7.81
C ALA A 190 -17.20 6.35 8.02
N GLN A 191 -16.53 7.48 7.86
CA GLN A 191 -15.06 7.54 7.99
C GLN A 191 -14.60 7.42 9.43
N GLU A 192 -15.35 7.99 10.37
CA GLU A 192 -15.05 7.99 11.80
C GLU A 192 -15.39 6.63 12.45
N ASN A 193 -16.20 5.81 11.78
CA ASN A 193 -16.45 4.42 12.17
C ASN A 193 -16.52 3.50 10.93
N PRO A 194 -15.36 3.08 10.38
CA PRO A 194 -15.31 2.29 9.13
C PRO A 194 -16.00 0.92 9.21
N ALA A 195 -16.33 0.43 10.41
CA ALA A 195 -17.11 -0.78 10.61
C ALA A 195 -18.60 -0.60 10.31
N ARG A 196 -19.06 0.66 10.14
CA ARG A 196 -20.42 1.00 9.73
C ARG A 196 -20.41 1.37 8.24
N TYR A 197 -21.01 0.49 7.44
CA TYR A 197 -21.09 0.66 6.00
C TYR A 197 -22.33 -0.01 5.44
N GLY A 198 -22.74 0.45 4.25
CA GLY A 198 -23.72 -0.19 3.40
C GLY A 198 -23.14 -0.37 2.00
N GLU A 199 -23.63 -1.37 1.28
CA GLU A 199 -23.34 -1.55 -0.15
C GLU A 199 -24.60 -1.25 -0.93
N THR A 200 -24.44 -0.67 -2.11
CA THR A 200 -25.57 -0.32 -2.96
C THR A 200 -26.19 -1.54 -3.63
N ASP A 201 -27.52 -1.56 -3.68
CA ASP A 201 -28.30 -2.58 -4.40
C ASP A 201 -28.30 -2.38 -5.93
N ALA A 202 -29.05 -3.20 -6.66
CA ALA A 202 -29.16 -3.11 -8.12
C ALA A 202 -29.75 -1.78 -8.61
N SER A 203 -30.47 -1.05 -7.75
CA SER A 203 -31.01 0.28 -8.01
C SER A 203 -30.07 1.40 -7.53
N GLY A 204 -28.86 1.06 -7.08
CA GLY A 204 -27.86 2.01 -6.61
C GLY A 204 -28.14 2.54 -5.20
N ASN A 205 -29.13 2.02 -4.48
CA ASN A 205 -29.50 2.51 -3.15
C ASN A 205 -28.69 1.81 -2.06
N TYR A 206 -28.23 2.56 -1.07
CA TYR A 206 -27.61 2.03 0.14
C TYR A 206 -28.39 2.46 1.39
N SER A 207 -28.29 1.65 2.45
CA SER A 207 -28.76 2.00 3.78
C SER A 207 -27.95 1.24 4.82
N PHE A 208 -27.57 1.90 5.93
CA PHE A 208 -26.98 1.25 7.08
C PHE A 208 -27.25 2.01 8.37
N ALA A 209 -27.42 1.27 9.47
CA ALA A 209 -27.63 1.84 10.80
C ALA A 209 -26.30 2.24 11.45
N ILE A 210 -26.33 3.30 12.26
CA ILE A 210 -25.18 3.89 12.94
C ILE A 210 -25.61 4.55 14.25
N GLU A 211 -24.65 4.73 15.15
CA GLU A 211 -24.83 5.50 16.37
C GLU A 211 -25.05 7.00 16.05
N PRO A 212 -25.99 7.71 16.73
CA PRO A 212 -26.10 9.16 16.63
C PRO A 212 -24.75 9.87 16.84
N GLY A 213 -24.43 10.88 16.03
CA GLY A 213 -23.12 11.53 16.09
C GLY A 213 -22.77 12.33 14.83
N GLY A 214 -21.53 12.82 14.80
CA GLY A 214 -20.95 13.55 13.67
C GLY A 214 -20.14 12.63 12.77
N TYR A 215 -20.50 12.51 11.49
CA TYR A 215 -19.83 11.63 10.53
C TYR A 215 -19.64 12.25 9.16
N THR A 216 -18.54 11.90 8.51
CA THR A 216 -18.34 12.04 7.07
C THR A 216 -18.50 10.68 6.40
N LEU A 217 -19.08 10.67 5.20
CA LEU A 217 -19.31 9.44 4.44
C LEU A 217 -18.32 9.37 3.27
N LEU A 218 -17.81 8.19 2.99
CA LEU A 218 -16.99 7.90 1.81
C LEU A 218 -17.68 6.83 0.96
N ALA A 219 -17.95 7.15 -0.30
CA ALA A 219 -18.42 6.20 -1.30
C ALA A 219 -17.28 5.80 -2.24
N ALA A 220 -17.09 4.49 -2.43
CA ALA A 220 -16.05 3.95 -3.30
C ALA A 220 -16.55 2.73 -4.09
N LYS A 221 -16.07 2.60 -5.34
CA LYS A 221 -16.34 1.47 -6.23
C LYS A 221 -15.13 1.24 -7.14
N THR A 222 -14.80 -0.01 -7.43
CA THR A 222 -13.72 -0.35 -8.36
C THR A 222 -14.00 0.22 -9.76
N GLY A 223 -13.00 0.86 -10.38
CA GLY A 223 -13.16 1.53 -11.67
C GLY A 223 -13.72 2.96 -11.57
N TYR A 224 -13.91 3.49 -10.36
CA TYR A 224 -14.45 4.83 -10.12
C TYR A 224 -13.58 5.60 -9.12
N PHE A 225 -13.49 6.91 -9.27
CA PHE A 225 -12.90 7.79 -8.26
C PHE A 225 -13.85 7.91 -7.05
N ALA A 226 -13.32 7.74 -5.84
CA ALA A 226 -14.10 7.82 -4.61
C ALA A 226 -14.54 9.27 -4.32
N SER A 227 -15.67 9.42 -3.63
CA SER A 227 -16.23 10.72 -3.24
C SER A 227 -16.55 10.76 -1.75
N THR A 228 -16.34 11.92 -1.12
CA THR A 228 -16.53 12.13 0.31
C THR A 228 -17.61 13.17 0.55
N SER A 229 -18.52 12.90 1.49
CA SER A 229 -19.59 13.82 1.87
C SER A 229 -19.09 14.93 2.81
N PRO A 230 -19.86 16.03 2.98
CA PRO A 230 -19.70 16.93 4.12
C PRO A 230 -19.93 16.21 5.46
N LEU A 231 -19.59 16.88 6.57
CA LEU A 231 -19.89 16.41 7.93
C LEU A 231 -21.40 16.47 8.20
N TYR A 232 -21.97 15.36 8.63
CA TYR A 232 -23.37 15.22 9.07
C TYR A 232 -23.44 15.01 10.58
N ASN A 233 -24.26 15.78 11.29
CA ASN A 233 -24.61 15.54 12.68
C ASN A 233 -26.01 14.91 12.74
N ILE A 234 -26.10 13.62 13.08
CA ILE A 234 -27.32 12.83 12.93
C ILE A 234 -27.84 12.31 14.28
N THR A 235 -29.17 12.28 14.41
CA THR A 235 -29.88 11.70 15.56
C THR A 235 -30.82 10.56 15.17
N THR A 236 -31.39 10.60 13.96
CA THR A 236 -32.33 9.58 13.46
C THR A 236 -32.01 9.14 12.04
N THR A 237 -32.29 9.93 11.00
CA THR A 237 -32.01 9.53 9.62
C THR A 237 -31.40 10.67 8.85
N ALA A 238 -30.37 10.38 8.07
CA ALA A 238 -29.83 11.32 7.10
C ALA A 238 -29.73 10.66 5.72
N ASN A 239 -30.04 11.45 4.70
CA ASN A 239 -29.95 11.03 3.32
C ASN A 239 -28.80 11.76 2.61
N HIS A 240 -27.97 11.01 1.88
CA HIS A 240 -26.91 11.59 1.05
C HIS A 240 -26.67 10.76 -0.20
N ASN A 241 -26.76 11.40 -1.36
CA ASN A 241 -26.50 10.77 -2.65
C ASN A 241 -25.07 11.08 -3.11
N PHE A 242 -24.41 10.09 -3.69
CA PHE A 242 -23.07 10.24 -4.27
C PHE A 242 -23.13 10.11 -5.79
N GLN A 243 -22.31 10.91 -6.46
CA GLN A 243 -21.97 10.73 -7.87
C GLN A 243 -20.48 10.40 -7.96
N LEU A 244 -20.14 9.27 -8.56
CA LEU A 244 -18.76 8.80 -8.71
C LEU A 244 -18.29 8.96 -10.16
N PRO A 245 -17.20 9.70 -10.44
CA PRO A 245 -16.62 9.75 -11.77
C PRO A 245 -15.95 8.43 -12.15
N ALA A 246 -16.29 7.87 -13.31
CA ALA A 246 -15.63 6.67 -13.83
C ALA A 246 -14.16 6.95 -14.19
N MET A 247 -13.29 5.97 -13.93
CA MET A 247 -11.91 5.99 -14.42
C MET A 247 -11.89 5.62 -15.90
N ALA A 248 -11.09 6.34 -16.70
CA ALA A 248 -10.88 5.97 -18.09
C ALA A 248 -10.25 4.57 -18.17
N SER A 249 -10.83 3.69 -18.99
CA SER A 249 -10.27 2.38 -19.29
C SER A 249 -10.20 2.19 -20.80
N GLY A 250 -9.25 1.38 -21.25
CA GLY A 250 -9.06 1.09 -22.66
C GLY A 250 -8.37 -0.26 -22.83
N THR A 251 -8.62 -0.91 -23.97
CA THR A 251 -7.98 -2.17 -24.34
C THR A 251 -6.80 -1.87 -25.26
N VAL A 252 -5.60 -2.34 -24.88
CA VAL A 252 -4.44 -2.31 -25.77
C VAL A 252 -4.32 -3.67 -26.44
N LEU A 253 -4.27 -3.68 -27.77
CA LEU A 253 -4.01 -4.86 -28.58
C LEU A 253 -2.66 -4.68 -29.28
N GLY A 254 -1.84 -5.72 -29.28
CA GLY A 254 -0.54 -5.73 -29.94
C GLY A 254 0.03 -7.14 -30.05
N THR A 255 1.03 -7.31 -30.91
CA THR A 255 1.76 -8.56 -31.08
C THR A 255 3.04 -8.52 -30.26
N ALA A 256 3.29 -9.53 -29.41
CA ALA A 256 4.55 -9.67 -28.68
C ALA A 256 5.52 -10.54 -29.48
N TRP A 257 6.73 -10.04 -29.74
CA TRP A 257 7.80 -10.78 -30.40
C TRP A 257 8.80 -11.27 -29.34
N LEU A 258 9.07 -12.57 -29.31
CA LEU A 258 10.10 -13.17 -28.46
C LEU A 258 11.41 -13.29 -29.25
N ARG A 259 12.52 -12.78 -28.69
CA ARG A 259 13.86 -12.82 -29.29
C ARG A 259 14.82 -13.57 -28.37
N ASP A 260 14.76 -14.89 -28.38
CA ASP A 260 15.48 -15.75 -27.43
C ASP A 260 16.48 -16.72 -28.09
N HIS A 261 16.51 -16.80 -29.42
CA HIS A 261 17.42 -17.68 -30.18
C HIS A 261 17.91 -17.06 -31.49
N LEU A 262 18.89 -17.71 -32.12
CA LEU A 262 19.42 -17.36 -33.44
C LEU A 262 18.44 -17.71 -34.53
N VAL A 263 18.31 -16.84 -35.54
CA VAL A 263 17.39 -17.06 -36.67
C VAL A 263 18.16 -17.08 -37.99
N ILE A 264 17.78 -17.95 -38.92
CA ILE A 264 18.25 -17.99 -40.30
C ILE A 264 17.66 -16.79 -41.04
N SER A 265 18.50 -15.82 -41.39
CA SER A 265 18.11 -14.62 -42.13
C SER A 265 18.06 -14.84 -43.63
N GLN A 266 18.95 -15.66 -44.17
CA GLN A 266 19.04 -15.89 -45.60
C GLN A 266 19.44 -17.34 -45.90
N VAL A 267 18.89 -17.90 -46.98
CA VAL A 267 19.33 -19.15 -47.59
C VAL A 267 19.52 -18.91 -49.08
N VAL A 268 20.67 -19.28 -49.60
CA VAL A 268 20.99 -19.19 -51.02
C VAL A 268 21.37 -20.57 -51.52
N GLY A 269 20.53 -21.07 -52.44
CA GLY A 269 20.62 -22.44 -52.91
C GLY A 269 21.74 -22.67 -53.90
N SER A 270 22.05 -21.68 -54.74
CA SER A 270 23.21 -21.71 -55.62
C SER A 270 23.40 -20.32 -56.24
N SER A 271 24.62 -19.84 -56.30
CA SER A 271 25.00 -18.60 -56.97
C SER A 271 26.33 -18.81 -57.69
N VAL A 272 26.50 -18.29 -58.90
CA VAL A 272 27.75 -18.47 -59.65
C VAL A 272 28.69 -17.30 -59.40
N ASN A 273 29.88 -17.59 -58.87
CA ASN A 273 30.93 -16.56 -58.74
C ASN A 273 31.58 -16.26 -60.11
N SER A 274 32.44 -15.24 -60.19
CA SER A 274 33.13 -14.85 -61.43
C SER A 274 34.07 -15.92 -62.01
N SER A 275 34.33 -17.00 -61.25
CA SER A 275 35.17 -18.14 -61.62
C SER A 275 34.34 -19.39 -61.96
N THR A 276 33.03 -19.25 -62.22
CA THR A 276 32.09 -20.34 -62.58
C THR A 276 31.87 -21.41 -61.50
N GLN A 277 32.16 -21.08 -60.23
CA GLN A 277 31.91 -21.98 -59.11
C GLN A 277 30.54 -21.66 -58.47
N TYR A 278 29.80 -22.71 -58.14
CA TYR A 278 28.54 -22.64 -57.42
C TYR A 278 28.81 -22.43 -55.93
N GLN A 279 28.41 -21.28 -55.41
CA GLN A 279 28.52 -20.92 -54.00
C GLN A 279 27.14 -20.93 -53.36
N GLU A 280 27.05 -21.58 -52.22
CA GLU A 280 25.86 -21.69 -51.39
C GLU A 280 26.16 -21.08 -50.03
N TRP A 281 25.15 -20.46 -49.42
CA TRP A 281 25.31 -19.96 -48.06
C TRP A 281 24.00 -19.87 -47.27
N VAL A 282 24.17 -19.90 -45.96
CA VAL A 282 23.14 -19.66 -44.96
C VAL A 282 23.62 -18.54 -44.04
N GLU A 283 22.89 -17.44 -44.05
CA GLU A 283 23.13 -16.33 -43.12
C GLU A 283 22.26 -16.50 -41.88
N VAL A 284 22.88 -16.32 -40.72
CA VAL A 284 22.24 -16.40 -39.40
C VAL A 284 22.32 -15.05 -38.72
N PHE A 285 21.22 -14.58 -38.17
CA PHE A 285 21.11 -13.34 -37.41
C PHE A 285 20.93 -13.63 -35.92
N ASN A 286 21.59 -12.83 -35.08
CA ASN A 286 21.37 -12.85 -33.64
C ASN A 286 20.44 -11.70 -33.21
N PRO A 287 19.13 -11.95 -32.98
CA PRO A 287 18.19 -10.94 -32.52
C PRO A 287 18.27 -10.69 -31.00
N THR A 288 19.08 -11.46 -30.27
CA THR A 288 19.18 -11.39 -28.81
C THR A 288 20.12 -10.27 -28.36
N THR A 289 20.13 -9.99 -27.06
CA THR A 289 20.99 -8.96 -26.45
C THR A 289 22.34 -9.48 -25.97
N TRP A 290 22.66 -10.76 -26.22
CA TRP A 290 23.92 -11.39 -25.82
C TRP A 290 24.62 -12.07 -26.99
N THR A 291 25.94 -12.24 -26.88
CA THR A 291 26.74 -12.97 -27.86
C THR A 291 26.43 -14.46 -27.76
N TRP A 292 26.17 -15.09 -28.90
CA TRP A 292 26.06 -16.55 -28.98
C TRP A 292 27.41 -17.17 -29.32
N THR A 293 27.74 -18.26 -28.63
CA THR A 293 28.90 -19.10 -28.97
C THR A 293 28.49 -20.09 -30.05
N MET A 294 29.13 -20.00 -31.21
CA MET A 294 28.92 -20.89 -32.35
C MET A 294 29.80 -22.14 -32.25
N ALA A 295 31.03 -21.96 -31.74
CA ALA A 295 31.99 -23.03 -31.50
C ALA A 295 32.87 -22.75 -30.27
N THR A 296 33.39 -23.80 -29.63
CA THR A 296 34.34 -23.71 -28.49
C THR A 296 35.78 -23.40 -28.93
N GLY A 297 36.06 -23.51 -30.24
CA GLY A 297 37.34 -23.26 -30.87
C GLY A 297 37.18 -23.09 -32.38
N LEU A 298 38.23 -22.59 -33.04
CA LEU A 298 38.28 -22.45 -34.50
C LEU A 298 38.77 -23.76 -35.15
N GLY A 299 38.50 -23.90 -36.45
CA GLY A 299 38.87 -25.09 -37.22
C GLY A 299 37.77 -26.14 -37.30
N THR A 300 38.16 -27.35 -37.67
CA THR A 300 37.29 -28.53 -37.80
C THR A 300 37.25 -29.34 -36.50
N GLY A 301 36.30 -30.28 -36.38
CA GLY A 301 36.22 -31.25 -35.29
C GLY A 301 35.14 -30.96 -34.25
N THR A 302 35.27 -31.50 -33.04
CA THR A 302 34.24 -31.49 -31.98
C THR A 302 34.03 -30.15 -31.27
N ASN A 303 34.30 -29.04 -31.95
CA ASN A 303 34.16 -27.69 -31.39
C ASN A 303 32.74 -27.12 -31.55
N GLU A 304 31.84 -27.84 -32.20
CA GLU A 304 30.48 -27.41 -32.55
C GLU A 304 29.58 -27.16 -31.34
N VAL A 305 29.12 -25.92 -31.17
CA VAL A 305 28.05 -25.56 -30.22
C VAL A 305 26.72 -25.40 -30.95
N VAL A 306 26.75 -24.75 -32.12
CA VAL A 306 25.59 -24.58 -33.03
C VAL A 306 25.96 -25.15 -34.39
N ASN A 307 25.30 -26.24 -34.79
CA ASN A 307 25.53 -26.93 -36.06
C ASN A 307 24.39 -26.61 -37.06
N LEU A 308 24.76 -26.59 -38.34
CA LEU A 308 23.86 -26.46 -39.48
C LEU A 308 23.51 -27.84 -40.00
N ARG A 309 22.21 -28.14 -40.11
CA ARG A 309 21.73 -29.42 -40.63
C ARG A 309 20.87 -29.23 -41.85
N TYR A 310 21.00 -30.16 -42.77
CA TYR A 310 20.21 -30.22 -43.99
C TYR A 310 19.37 -31.51 -44.00
N LYS A 311 18.12 -31.40 -44.45
CA LYS A 311 17.29 -32.57 -44.71
C LYS A 311 16.50 -32.39 -46.00
N LYS A 312 16.79 -33.25 -46.96
CA LYS A 312 15.92 -33.51 -48.11
C LYS A 312 14.68 -34.31 -47.68
N THR A 313 13.51 -33.98 -48.25
CA THR A 313 12.26 -34.69 -47.98
C THR A 313 12.41 -36.20 -48.27
N ASN A 314 11.93 -37.04 -47.36
CA ASN A 314 12.07 -38.50 -47.34
C ASN A 314 13.53 -39.02 -47.23
N ALA A 315 14.51 -38.16 -46.94
CA ALA A 315 15.88 -38.56 -46.65
C ALA A 315 16.18 -38.47 -45.14
N THR A 316 17.37 -38.93 -44.74
CA THR A 316 17.85 -38.75 -43.36
C THR A 316 18.40 -37.33 -43.21
N GLU A 317 18.18 -36.71 -42.04
CA GLU A 317 18.80 -35.42 -41.73
C GLU A 317 20.33 -35.60 -41.59
N VAL A 318 21.08 -34.74 -42.27
CA VAL A 318 22.54 -34.74 -42.28
C VAL A 318 23.01 -33.55 -41.45
N ALA A 319 23.88 -33.82 -40.48
CA ALA A 319 24.67 -32.78 -39.83
C ALA A 319 25.87 -32.49 -40.71
N LEU A 320 26.07 -31.23 -41.08
CA LEU A 320 27.19 -30.85 -41.93
C LEU A 320 28.45 -30.76 -41.09
N ASP A 321 29.58 -31.13 -41.68
CA ASP A 321 30.90 -30.92 -41.09
C ASP A 321 31.26 -29.44 -41.23
N ILE A 322 31.65 -28.80 -40.14
CA ILE A 322 31.87 -27.35 -40.12
C ILE A 322 33.31 -27.00 -39.72
N ASN A 323 33.92 -26.10 -40.51
CA ASN A 323 35.18 -25.46 -40.22
C ASN A 323 34.93 -24.01 -39.77
N TYR A 324 34.97 -23.76 -38.45
CA TYR A 324 34.69 -22.43 -37.89
C TYR A 324 35.89 -21.50 -38.00
N ARG A 325 35.65 -20.31 -38.55
CA ARG A 325 36.60 -19.19 -38.62
C ARG A 325 36.27 -18.09 -37.63
N SER A 326 35.02 -18.05 -37.18
CA SER A 326 34.56 -17.30 -36.01
C SER A 326 33.88 -18.23 -35.00
N ALA A 327 34.12 -18.00 -33.71
CA ALA A 327 33.58 -18.81 -32.62
C ALA A 327 32.29 -18.22 -32.03
N GLY A 328 31.84 -17.05 -32.45
CA GLY A 328 30.65 -16.41 -31.90
C GLY A 328 30.04 -15.33 -32.78
N ILE A 329 28.79 -15.01 -32.46
CA ILE A 329 27.97 -14.01 -33.14
C ILE A 329 27.48 -12.98 -32.12
N ALA A 330 27.91 -11.73 -32.26
CA ALA A 330 27.52 -10.63 -31.37
C ALA A 330 26.02 -10.29 -31.48
N PRO A 331 25.43 -9.58 -30.49
CA PRO A 331 24.06 -9.07 -30.59
C PRO A 331 23.85 -8.26 -31.87
N ASN A 332 22.70 -8.40 -32.51
CA ASN A 332 22.32 -7.72 -33.76
C ASN A 332 23.37 -7.84 -34.88
N SER A 333 24.12 -8.93 -34.90
CA SER A 333 25.12 -9.23 -35.93
C SER A 333 24.73 -10.48 -36.71
N TYR A 334 25.43 -10.70 -37.81
CA TYR A 334 25.23 -11.84 -38.71
C TYR A 334 26.41 -12.81 -38.63
N PHE A 335 26.15 -14.07 -38.96
CA PHE A 335 27.14 -15.13 -39.07
C PHE A 335 26.87 -15.92 -40.35
N LEU A 336 27.91 -16.09 -41.16
CA LEU A 336 27.78 -16.67 -42.49
C LEU A 336 28.36 -18.08 -42.55
N PHE A 337 27.49 -19.07 -42.77
CA PHE A 337 27.87 -20.42 -43.20
C PHE A 337 27.89 -20.47 -44.72
N ALA A 338 28.97 -20.97 -45.33
CA ALA A 338 29.03 -21.15 -46.78
C ALA A 338 29.74 -22.46 -47.16
N ASN A 339 29.48 -23.00 -48.34
CA ASN A 339 30.23 -24.14 -48.87
C ASN A 339 31.66 -23.77 -49.33
N THR A 340 32.00 -22.48 -49.31
CA THR A 340 33.32 -21.97 -49.68
C THR A 340 33.84 -20.95 -48.67
N GLY A 341 35.16 -20.76 -48.66
CA GLY A 341 35.82 -19.84 -47.74
C GLY A 341 35.49 -18.36 -47.94
N THR A 342 35.13 -17.96 -49.15
CA THR A 342 34.80 -16.58 -49.51
C THR A 342 33.72 -16.59 -50.57
N ILE A 343 32.62 -15.89 -50.32
CA ILE A 343 31.54 -15.70 -51.29
C ILE A 343 31.69 -14.35 -52.00
N VAL A 344 31.21 -14.28 -53.23
CA VAL A 344 31.11 -13.05 -54.03
C VAL A 344 29.70 -12.90 -54.56
N ALA A 345 28.91 -12.01 -53.97
CA ALA A 345 27.54 -11.74 -54.40
C ALA A 345 27.40 -10.29 -54.86
N SER A 346 26.87 -10.06 -56.06
CA SER A 346 26.67 -8.71 -56.62
C SER A 346 27.92 -7.81 -56.58
N GLY A 347 29.10 -8.41 -56.79
CA GLY A 347 30.39 -7.71 -56.75
C GLY A 347 30.96 -7.43 -55.35
N VAL A 348 30.26 -7.85 -54.29
CA VAL A 348 30.72 -7.73 -52.90
C VAL A 348 31.37 -9.03 -52.46
N VAL A 349 32.60 -8.94 -51.96
CA VAL A 349 33.36 -10.08 -51.43
C VAL A 349 33.15 -10.19 -49.92
N ARG A 350 32.77 -11.37 -49.43
CA ARG A 350 32.61 -11.66 -48.00
C ARG A 350 33.30 -12.97 -47.62
N THR A 351 34.11 -12.94 -46.57
CA THR A 351 34.69 -14.16 -46.00
C THR A 351 33.64 -14.85 -45.14
N ALA A 352 33.49 -16.17 -45.30
CA ALA A 352 32.59 -16.96 -44.47
C ALA A 352 33.10 -17.06 -43.03
N ASP A 353 32.19 -16.98 -42.06
CA ASP A 353 32.48 -17.19 -40.65
C ASP A 353 32.63 -18.68 -40.32
N ALA A 354 32.02 -19.54 -41.15
CA ALA A 354 32.22 -20.97 -41.13
C ALA A 354 32.05 -21.55 -42.55
N VAL A 355 32.88 -22.54 -42.87
CA VAL A 355 32.75 -23.31 -44.11
C VAL A 355 32.11 -24.66 -43.78
N TYR A 356 31.07 -25.05 -44.51
CA TYR A 356 30.43 -26.36 -44.34
C TYR A 356 30.80 -27.33 -45.47
N SER A 357 30.73 -28.62 -45.18
CA SER A 357 30.92 -29.73 -46.12
C SER A 357 30.00 -30.90 -45.72
N ASP A 358 29.63 -31.75 -46.68
CA ASP A 358 28.85 -32.97 -46.42
C ASP A 358 29.73 -34.24 -46.19
N ASN A 359 31.04 -34.10 -46.40
CA ASN A 359 32.01 -35.19 -46.40
C ASN A 359 33.34 -34.86 -45.69
N ALA A 360 33.40 -33.70 -45.03
CA ALA A 360 34.58 -33.12 -44.36
C ALA A 360 35.78 -32.75 -45.26
N ASP A 361 35.62 -32.72 -46.60
CA ASP A 361 36.62 -32.19 -47.53
C ASP A 361 36.34 -30.72 -47.88
N PHE A 362 36.86 -29.82 -47.06
CA PHE A 362 36.71 -28.37 -47.24
C PHE A 362 37.50 -27.78 -48.43
N ASN A 363 38.13 -28.62 -49.26
CA ASN A 363 38.72 -28.18 -50.53
C ASN A 363 37.76 -28.36 -51.71
N ASP A 364 36.74 -29.20 -51.55
CA ASP A 364 35.63 -29.30 -52.48
C ASP A 364 34.55 -28.27 -52.14
N ILE A 365 33.77 -27.89 -53.14
CA ILE A 365 32.63 -27.00 -52.98
C ILE A 365 31.39 -27.88 -53.05
N ASP A 366 30.94 -28.36 -51.89
CA ASP A 366 29.79 -29.25 -51.79
C ASP A 366 28.48 -28.47 -52.04
N ASP A 367 27.69 -28.94 -53.01
CA ASP A 367 26.35 -28.42 -53.30
C ASP A 367 25.31 -29.20 -52.46
N VAL A 368 25.03 -28.68 -51.26
CA VAL A 368 24.16 -29.34 -50.26
C VAL A 368 22.71 -28.88 -50.39
N ILE A 369 22.49 -27.64 -50.82
CA ILE A 369 21.17 -27.00 -50.86
C ILE A 369 20.54 -27.17 -52.25
N ASP A 370 21.27 -26.86 -53.32
CA ASP A 370 20.89 -27.14 -54.71
C ASP A 370 21.36 -28.54 -55.13
N THR A 371 20.53 -29.53 -54.83
CA THR A 371 20.81 -30.94 -55.13
C THR A 371 20.54 -31.36 -56.59
N GLY A 372 20.39 -30.41 -57.52
CA GLY A 372 20.29 -30.67 -58.96
C GLY A 372 19.06 -30.05 -59.64
N ASN A 373 18.84 -30.41 -60.90
CA ASN A 373 17.73 -29.88 -61.72
C ASN A 373 16.75 -31.01 -62.11
N PRO A 374 15.58 -31.13 -61.45
CA PRO A 374 15.03 -30.27 -60.38
C PRO A 374 15.63 -30.56 -58.99
N SER A 375 15.60 -29.55 -58.12
CA SER A 375 16.02 -29.70 -56.73
C SER A 375 14.86 -30.20 -55.88
N TYR A 376 15.18 -30.92 -54.81
CA TYR A 376 14.17 -31.51 -53.94
C TYR A 376 13.67 -30.54 -52.88
N ALA A 377 12.43 -30.74 -52.41
CA ALA A 377 11.96 -30.13 -51.19
C ALA A 377 12.86 -30.54 -50.00
N GLY A 378 13.06 -29.62 -49.07
CA GLY A 378 13.92 -29.86 -47.93
C GLY A 378 13.89 -28.71 -46.94
N TYR A 379 14.66 -28.84 -45.86
CA TYR A 379 14.86 -27.76 -44.91
C TYR A 379 16.31 -27.68 -44.45
N ILE A 380 16.65 -26.49 -43.99
CA ILE A 380 17.84 -26.20 -43.20
C ILE A 380 17.42 -25.85 -41.79
N THR A 381 18.14 -26.36 -40.80
CA THR A 381 17.87 -26.06 -39.40
C THR A 381 19.16 -25.79 -38.63
N LEU A 382 19.08 -24.83 -37.70
CA LEU A 382 20.11 -24.57 -36.72
C LEU A 382 19.82 -25.40 -35.48
N VAL A 383 20.82 -26.10 -34.96
CA VAL A 383 20.65 -26.98 -33.80
C VAL A 383 21.77 -26.78 -32.80
N LYS A 384 21.44 -26.74 -31.50
CA LYS A 384 22.45 -26.87 -30.44
C LYS A 384 22.96 -28.30 -30.38
N THR A 385 24.24 -28.51 -30.67
CA THR A 385 24.84 -29.85 -30.81
C THR A 385 24.73 -30.66 -29.52
N ALA A 386 24.94 -30.04 -28.35
CA ALA A 386 24.92 -30.73 -27.06
C ALA A 386 23.52 -31.25 -26.65
N THR A 387 22.45 -30.58 -27.06
CA THR A 387 21.08 -30.90 -26.62
C THR A 387 20.19 -31.42 -27.73
N GLY A 388 20.60 -31.28 -29.00
CA GLY A 388 19.75 -31.54 -30.15
C GLY A 388 18.58 -30.56 -30.30
N LEU A 389 18.59 -29.45 -29.55
CA LEU A 389 17.51 -28.45 -29.59
C LEU A 389 17.60 -27.65 -30.91
N GLY A 390 16.57 -27.74 -31.74
CA GLY A 390 16.40 -26.87 -32.89
C GLY A 390 16.19 -25.42 -32.45
N LEU A 391 16.93 -24.50 -33.04
CA LEU A 391 16.83 -23.06 -32.80
C LEU A 391 15.89 -22.43 -33.81
N ASP A 392 16.14 -22.64 -35.11
CA ASP A 392 15.31 -22.12 -36.18
C ASP A 392 15.37 -23.07 -37.38
N LYS A 393 14.36 -23.00 -38.25
CA LYS A 393 14.20 -23.90 -39.39
C LYS A 393 13.52 -23.22 -40.57
N VAL A 394 14.19 -23.26 -41.71
CA VAL A 394 13.67 -22.78 -43.00
C VAL A 394 13.48 -23.97 -43.92
N GLY A 395 12.26 -24.18 -44.38
CA GLY A 395 11.94 -25.22 -45.35
C GLY A 395 11.31 -24.65 -46.62
N TRP A 396 11.41 -25.41 -47.70
CA TRP A 396 10.86 -25.04 -49.01
C TRP A 396 10.09 -26.21 -49.64
N LYS A 397 9.30 -25.88 -50.66
CA LYS A 397 8.52 -26.85 -51.45
C LYS A 397 9.22 -27.15 -52.77
N ALA A 398 8.81 -28.25 -53.38
CA ALA A 398 9.04 -28.52 -54.79
C ALA A 398 7.75 -29.14 -55.33
N THR A 399 7.20 -28.58 -56.39
CA THR A 399 5.82 -28.89 -56.86
C THR A 399 5.77 -29.52 -58.26
N ASN A 400 6.91 -29.67 -58.95
CA ASN A 400 7.01 -30.28 -60.28
C ASN A 400 8.19 -31.27 -60.41
N ASN A 401 8.16 -32.09 -61.47
CA ASN A 401 9.22 -33.04 -61.90
C ASN A 401 9.63 -34.14 -60.88
N GLY A 402 8.66 -34.80 -60.24
CA GLY A 402 8.95 -35.96 -59.38
C GLY A 402 9.54 -35.62 -58.00
N ALA A 403 9.80 -34.34 -57.74
CA ALA A 403 10.19 -33.79 -56.45
C ALA A 403 8.97 -33.28 -55.64
N ASN A 404 7.77 -33.77 -55.91
CA ASN A 404 6.53 -33.31 -55.27
C ASN A 404 6.57 -33.53 -53.75
N GLY A 405 6.82 -32.45 -53.02
CA GLY A 405 6.97 -32.49 -51.57
C GLY A 405 6.94 -31.11 -50.94
N VAL A 406 6.50 -31.07 -49.70
CA VAL A 406 6.73 -29.95 -48.79
C VAL A 406 7.83 -30.40 -47.84
N ALA A 407 8.70 -29.48 -47.43
CA ALA A 407 9.61 -29.73 -46.32
C ALA A 407 8.87 -30.34 -45.13
N GLU A 408 9.42 -31.41 -44.55
CA GLU A 408 8.76 -32.15 -43.46
C GLU A 408 8.60 -31.32 -42.18
N SER A 409 9.37 -30.23 -42.05
CA SER A 409 9.32 -29.32 -40.92
C SER A 409 9.87 -27.94 -41.33
N PHE A 410 9.25 -26.87 -40.84
CA PHE A 410 9.64 -25.48 -41.08
C PHE A 410 8.95 -24.57 -40.04
N GLU A 411 9.51 -23.40 -39.78
CA GLU A 411 8.85 -22.37 -38.98
C GLU A 411 7.99 -21.45 -39.84
N GLY A 412 6.75 -21.21 -39.40
CA GLY A 412 5.80 -20.35 -40.11
C GLY A 412 5.30 -21.01 -41.40
N ALA A 413 5.81 -20.56 -42.54
CA ALA A 413 5.41 -21.04 -43.87
C ALA A 413 6.63 -21.48 -44.67
N ALA A 414 6.53 -22.63 -45.34
CA ALA A 414 7.55 -23.07 -46.27
C ALA A 414 7.64 -22.12 -47.46
N ILE A 415 8.87 -21.86 -47.90
CA ILE A 415 9.16 -21.11 -49.13
C ILE A 415 8.50 -21.84 -50.31
N ASP A 416 7.70 -21.11 -51.09
CA ASP A 416 6.96 -21.69 -52.20
C ASP A 416 7.84 -21.74 -53.44
N GLN A 417 8.10 -22.95 -53.92
CA GLN A 417 9.03 -23.20 -55.00
C GLN A 417 8.49 -24.23 -56.00
N ALA A 418 8.71 -23.96 -57.28
CA ALA A 418 8.21 -24.82 -58.36
C ALA A 418 9.03 -26.12 -58.47
N VAL A 419 10.35 -26.02 -58.36
CA VAL A 419 11.30 -27.13 -58.59
C VAL A 419 12.43 -27.16 -57.53
N GLY A 420 12.11 -26.79 -56.29
CA GLY A 420 13.10 -26.64 -55.21
C GLY A 420 13.90 -25.34 -55.33
N PHE A 421 14.98 -25.20 -54.55
CA PHE A 421 15.94 -24.11 -54.73
C PHE A 421 16.71 -24.31 -56.04
N GLN A 422 16.91 -23.25 -56.82
CA GLN A 422 17.59 -23.28 -58.11
C GLN A 422 18.80 -22.35 -58.15
N GLU A 423 19.65 -22.55 -59.16
CA GLU A 423 20.72 -21.64 -59.52
C GLU A 423 20.23 -20.19 -59.64
N GLY A 424 20.90 -19.29 -58.93
CA GLY A 424 20.62 -17.86 -58.91
C GLY A 424 19.51 -17.42 -57.95
N GLU A 425 18.98 -18.33 -57.11
CA GLU A 425 17.93 -18.00 -56.16
C GLU A 425 18.43 -17.74 -54.75
N GLU A 426 18.00 -16.60 -54.19
CA GLU A 426 18.18 -16.25 -52.80
C GLU A 426 16.84 -16.02 -52.11
N TYR A 427 16.74 -16.43 -50.85
CA TYR A 427 15.58 -16.17 -50.01
C TYR A 427 15.98 -15.50 -48.71
N THR A 428 15.40 -14.33 -48.47
CA THR A 428 15.68 -13.51 -47.28
C THR A 428 14.43 -13.42 -46.41
N ARG A 429 14.59 -13.74 -45.13
CA ARG A 429 13.56 -13.59 -44.09
C ARG A 429 13.73 -12.23 -43.41
N ARG A 430 12.61 -11.61 -43.01
CA ARG A 430 12.66 -10.40 -42.18
C ARG A 430 13.20 -10.76 -40.81
N THR A 431 14.42 -10.34 -40.51
CA THR A 431 15.09 -10.61 -39.23
C THR A 431 15.01 -9.49 -38.22
N ALA A 432 14.46 -8.35 -38.62
CA ALA A 432 13.98 -7.29 -37.75
C ALA A 432 12.76 -6.61 -38.41
N SER A 433 11.91 -6.01 -37.57
CA SER A 433 10.80 -5.15 -37.97
C SER A 433 11.26 -3.88 -38.67
#